data_AF-A0A6B2VCL8-F1
#
_entry.id   AF-A0A6B2VCL8-F1
#
_cell.length_a   1.000
_cell.length_b   1.000
_cell.length_c   1.000
_cell.angle_alpha   90.00
_cell.angle_beta   90.00
_cell.angle_gamma   90.00
#
_symmetry.space_group_name_H-M   'P 1'
#
loop_
_entity.id
_entity.type
_entity.pdbx_description
1 polymer ?
#
loop_
_entity_poly.entity_id
_entity_poly.type
_entity_poly.pdbx_seq_one_letter_code
_entity_poly.pdbx_strand_id
1 'polypeptide(L)'
;ELMPAVRRLLRGIVVVGTLEDAEDLVRAHPRLTAVTAEGDLLGAHFAHGGSAGAPSLLEVRASVDEAAAELAGLDVRCEELTEAQRLAGRRRTECAALAEELGERRR
;
A
#
# COMPACT_ATOMS: atom_id res chain seq x y z
N GLU A 1 3.61 -6.60 42.96
CA GLU A 1 4.96 -7.13 42.70
C GLU A 1 5.63 -6.58 41.42
N LEU A 2 4.91 -6.07 40.42
CA LEU A 2 5.50 -5.58 39.15
C LEU A 2 6.05 -4.15 39.15
N MET A 3 5.62 -3.31 40.11
CA MET A 3 5.95 -1.87 40.11
C MET A 3 7.46 -1.54 40.12
N PRO A 4 8.34 -2.29 40.83
CA PRO A 4 9.77 -2.05 40.78
C PRO A 4 10.36 -2.27 39.37
N ALA A 5 9.89 -3.30 38.66
CA ALA A 5 10.34 -3.61 37.30
C ALA A 5 9.90 -2.53 36.30
N VAL A 6 8.64 -2.08 36.38
CA VAL A 6 8.11 -1.00 35.53
C VAL A 6 8.89 0.31 35.76
N ARG A 7 9.15 0.67 37.02
CA ARG A 7 9.95 1.87 37.37
C ARG A 7 11.38 1.80 36.85
N ARG A 8 11.97 0.59 36.82
CA ARG A 8 13.31 0.38 36.27
C ARG A 8 13.31 0.52 34.75
N LEU A 9 12.31 -0.05 34.08
CA LEU A 9 12.15 -0.01 32.63
C LEU A 9 11.92 1.41 32.11
N LEU A 10 11.04 2.16 32.78
CA LEU A 10 10.67 3.53 32.37
C LEU A 10 11.62 4.61 32.90
N ARG A 11 12.73 4.22 33.54
CA ARG A 11 13.68 5.20 34.05
C ARG A 11 14.33 5.95 32.88
N GLY A 12 14.17 7.27 32.86
CA GLY A 12 14.73 8.14 31.82
C GLY A 12 13.85 8.30 30.59
N ILE A 13 12.64 7.73 30.60
CA ILE A 13 11.62 7.96 29.58
C ILE A 13 10.75 9.13 30.01
N VAL A 14 10.55 10.10 29.12
CA VAL A 14 9.73 11.28 29.35
C VAL A 14 8.67 11.37 28.27
N VAL A 15 7.41 11.45 28.68
CA VAL A 15 6.29 11.64 27.75
C VAL A 15 6.22 13.11 27.38
N VAL A 16 6.16 13.41 26.09
CA VAL A 16 6.11 14.77 25.53
C VAL A 16 4.92 14.94 24.60
N GLY A 17 4.51 16.19 24.40
CA GLY A 17 3.31 16.53 23.63
C GLY A 17 3.52 16.39 22.12
N THR A 18 4.67 16.83 21.61
CA THR A 18 4.96 16.83 20.17
C THR A 18 6.38 16.34 19.87
N LEU A 19 6.70 16.16 18.59
CA LEU A 19 8.06 15.86 18.14
C LEU A 19 9.00 17.04 18.37
N GLU A 20 8.52 18.28 18.24
CA GLU A 20 9.31 19.48 18.56
C GLU A 20 9.68 19.51 20.06
N ASP A 21 8.73 19.20 20.95
CA ASP A 21 9.00 19.07 22.38
C ASP A 21 10.01 17.94 22.68
N ALA A 22 9.92 16.84 21.93
CA ALA A 22 10.84 15.72 22.03
C ALA A 22 12.27 16.14 21.68
N GLU A 23 12.44 16.89 20.59
CA GLU A 23 13.73 17.41 20.13
C GLU A 23 14.35 18.36 21.14
N ASP A 24 13.56 19.31 21.65
CA ASP A 24 13.99 20.28 22.65
C ASP A 24 14.44 19.59 23.93
N LEU A 25 13.66 18.60 24.40
CA LEU A 25 13.99 17.83 25.59
C LEU A 25 15.31 17.06 25.42
N VAL A 26 15.46 16.32 24.32
CA VAL A 26 16.63 15.47 24.06
C VAL A 26 17.88 16.32 23.84
N ARG A 27 17.74 17.50 23.20
CA ARG A 27 18.83 18.47 23.03
C ARG A 27 19.31 19.01 24.37
N ALA A 28 18.38 19.38 25.26
CA ALA A 28 18.71 19.86 26.60
C ALA A 28 19.24 18.75 27.52
N HIS A 29 18.75 17.52 27.35
CA HIS A 29 19.08 16.37 28.20
C HIS A 29 19.39 15.11 27.37
N PRO A 30 20.60 14.99 26.80
CA PRO A 30 20.94 13.89 25.89
C PRO A 30 20.88 12.46 26.48
N ARG A 31 20.70 12.34 27.80
CA ARG A 31 20.56 11.06 28.52
C ARG A 31 19.11 10.57 28.65
N LEU A 32 18.14 11.39 28.25
CA LEU A 32 16.72 11.05 28.29
C LEU A 32 16.24 10.55 26.93
N THR A 33 15.16 9.77 26.96
CA THR A 33 14.40 9.37 25.79
C THR A 33 13.02 10.00 25.89
N ALA A 34 12.66 10.81 24.90
CA ALA A 34 11.31 11.33 24.75
C ALA A 34 10.41 10.27 24.10
N VAL A 35 9.16 10.19 24.53
CA VAL A 35 8.10 9.41 23.86
C VAL A 35 6.91 10.32 23.57
N THR A 36 6.49 10.41 22.31
CA THR A 36 5.28 11.15 21.94
C THR A 36 4.04 10.32 22.30
N ALA A 37 2.89 10.98 22.39
CA ALA A 37 1.61 10.28 22.55
C ALA A 37 1.31 9.30 21.39
N GLU A 38 1.91 9.52 20.22
CA GLU A 38 1.79 8.67 19.02
C GLU A 38 2.70 7.43 19.09
N GLY A 39 3.56 7.35 20.12
CA GLY A 39 4.47 6.22 20.34
C GLY A 39 5.85 6.41 19.70
N ASP A 40 6.12 7.57 19.12
CA ASP A 40 7.45 7.88 18.59
C ASP A 40 8.43 8.06 19.75
N LEU A 41 9.56 7.38 19.68
CA LEU A 41 10.65 7.47 20.62
C LEU A 41 11.78 8.29 20.02
N LEU A 42 12.23 9.32 20.74
CA LEU A 42 13.38 10.12 20.35
C LEU A 42 14.43 10.10 21.47
N GLY A 43 15.66 9.71 21.15
CA GLY A 43 16.83 9.84 22.00
C GLY A 43 17.94 10.60 21.27
N ALA A 44 19.02 10.97 21.98
CA ALA A 44 20.07 11.84 21.43
C ALA A 44 20.77 11.31 20.16
N HIS A 45 20.69 10.00 19.93
CA HIS A 45 21.36 9.33 18.82
C HIS A 45 20.44 8.38 18.06
N PHE A 46 19.14 8.39 18.33
CA PHE A 46 18.17 7.53 17.64
C PHE A 46 16.78 8.17 17.63
N ALA A 47 16.02 7.89 16.58
CA ALA A 47 14.61 8.16 16.50
C ALA A 47 13.91 6.89 16.03
N HIS A 48 12.80 6.54 16.65
CA HIS A 48 11.94 5.44 16.26
C HIS A 48 10.51 5.97 16.22
N GLY A 49 10.03 6.23 15.02
CA GLY A 49 8.67 6.70 14.77
C GLY A 49 8.20 6.16 13.43
N GLY A 50 6.89 5.95 13.29
CA GLY A 50 6.26 5.19 12.20
C GLY A 50 5.44 4.00 12.71
N SER A 51 4.59 3.43 11.86
CA SER A 51 3.56 2.43 12.20
C SER A 51 4.06 1.37 13.20
N ALA A 52 3.79 1.60 14.49
CA ALA A 52 4.17 0.74 15.59
C ALA A 52 3.22 -0.47 15.64
N GLY A 53 3.45 -1.46 14.77
CA GLY A 53 2.70 -2.71 14.74
C GLY A 53 2.82 -3.44 13.40
N ALA A 54 2.38 -4.70 13.34
CA ALA A 54 1.96 -5.29 12.07
C ALA A 54 1.10 -4.27 11.28
N PRO A 55 1.11 -4.26 9.93
CA PRO A 55 0.38 -3.27 9.15
C PRO A 55 -1.02 -3.12 9.70
N SER A 56 -1.40 -1.87 9.96
CA SER A 56 -2.67 -1.56 10.60
C SER A 56 -3.80 -2.14 9.75
N LEU A 57 -4.93 -2.48 10.39
CA LEU A 57 -6.09 -2.97 9.65
C LEU A 57 -6.53 -1.99 8.56
N LEU A 58 -6.29 -0.68 8.73
CA LEU A 58 -6.54 0.34 7.72
C LEU A 58 -5.57 0.26 6.55
N GLU A 59 -4.28 0.05 6.79
CA GLU A 59 -3.28 -0.14 5.74
C GLU A 59 -3.55 -1.44 4.96
N VAL A 60 -3.84 -2.54 5.65
CA VAL A 60 -4.23 -3.80 5.00
C VAL A 60 -5.51 -3.60 4.18
N ARG A 61 -6.48 -2.87 4.72
CA ARG A 61 -7.73 -2.60 4.02
C ARG A 61 -7.53 -1.71 2.79
N ALA A 62 -6.71 -0.68 2.89
CA ALA A 62 -6.35 0.17 1.76
C ALA A 62 -5.71 -0.64 0.63
N SER A 63 -4.77 -1.54 0.96
CA SER A 63 -4.16 -2.44 -0.03
C SER A 63 -5.17 -3.39 -0.69
N VAL A 64 -6.16 -3.88 0.07
CA VAL A 64 -7.24 -4.71 -0.47
C VAL A 64 -8.16 -3.90 -1.39
N ASP A 65 -8.54 -2.69 -0.99
CA ASP A 65 -9.40 -1.81 -1.78
C ASP A 65 -8.68 -1.35 -3.08
N GLU A 66 -7.38 -1.09 -3.03
CA GLU A 66 -6.55 -0.79 -4.19
C GLU A 66 -6.47 -1.98 -5.16
N ALA A 67 -6.17 -3.18 -4.66
CA ALA A 67 -6.13 -4.38 -5.48
C ALA A 67 -7.49 -4.71 -6.11
N ALA A 68 -8.59 -4.47 -5.39
CA ALA A 68 -9.94 -4.66 -5.90
C ALA A 68 -10.26 -3.65 -7.03
N ALA A 69 -9.82 -2.40 -6.91
CA ALA A 69 -9.98 -1.39 -7.94
C ALA A 69 -9.16 -1.72 -9.21
N GLU A 70 -7.92 -2.20 -9.03
CA GLU A 70 -7.08 -2.64 -10.14
C GLU A 70 -7.71 -3.84 -10.87
N LEU A 71 -8.22 -4.83 -10.12
CA LEU A 71 -8.90 -5.99 -10.70
C LEU A 71 -10.12 -5.58 -11.53
N ALA A 72 -10.97 -4.68 -11.01
CA ALA A 72 -12.12 -4.17 -11.75
C ALA A 72 -11.70 -3.45 -13.06
N GLY A 73 -10.59 -2.72 -13.04
CA GLY A 73 -10.02 -2.10 -14.25
C GLY A 73 -9.53 -3.13 -15.27
N LEU A 74 -8.92 -4.23 -14.81
CA LEU A 74 -8.48 -5.33 -15.68
C LEU A 74 -9.66 -6.09 -16.30
N ASP A 75 -10.74 -6.31 -15.55
CA ASP A 75 -11.94 -6.99 -16.04
C ASP A 75 -12.55 -6.23 -17.23
N VAL A 76 -12.71 -4.91 -17.11
CA VAL A 76 -13.19 -4.05 -18.22
C VAL A 76 -12.29 -4.21 -19.45
N ARG A 77 -10.97 -4.20 -19.27
CA ARG A 77 -10.03 -4.34 -20.38
C ARG A 77 -10.08 -5.72 -21.03
N CYS A 78 -10.30 -6.77 -20.25
CA CYS A 78 -10.49 -8.13 -20.76
C CYS A 78 -11.76 -8.23 -21.61
N GLU A 79 -12.86 -7.60 -21.20
CA GLU A 79 -14.10 -7.55 -21.97
C GLU A 79 -13.90 -6.83 -23.31
N GLU A 80 -13.25 -5.66 -23.29
CA GLU A 80 -12.92 -4.90 -24.49
C GLU A 80 -12.07 -5.71 -25.48
N LEU A 81 -11.04 -6.40 -24.99
CA LEU A 81 -10.17 -7.24 -25.81
C LEU A 81 -10.92 -8.45 -26.38
N THR A 82 -11.81 -9.05 -25.61
CA THR A 82 -12.64 -10.18 -26.03
C THR A 82 -13.56 -9.77 -27.18
N GLU A 83 -14.21 -8.61 -27.07
CA GLU A 83 -15.08 -8.10 -28.14
C GLU A 83 -14.29 -7.73 -29.39
N ALA A 84 -13.12 -7.11 -29.22
CA ALA A 84 -12.22 -6.80 -30.34
C ALA A 84 -11.77 -8.08 -31.07
N GLN A 85 -11.41 -9.13 -30.33
CA GLN A 85 -11.03 -10.43 -30.90
C GLN A 85 -12.20 -11.06 -31.66
N ARG A 86 -13.42 -11.01 -31.11
CA ARG A 86 -14.63 -11.53 -31.77
C ARG A 86 -14.94 -10.80 -33.07
N LEU A 87 -14.84 -9.47 -33.08
CA LEU A 87 -15.02 -8.67 -34.29
C LEU A 87 -13.97 -9.01 -35.35
N ALA A 88 -12.70 -9.09 -34.96
CA ALA A 88 -11.62 -9.50 -35.85
C ALA A 88 -11.85 -10.90 -36.43
N GLY A 89 -12.33 -11.85 -35.61
CA GLY A 89 -12.72 -13.19 -36.03
C GLY A 89 -13.82 -13.18 -37.10
N ARG A 90 -14.89 -12.41 -36.91
CA ARG A 90 -15.98 -12.27 -37.90
C ARG A 90 -15.49 -11.68 -39.22
N ARG A 91 -14.68 -10.62 -39.17
CA ARG A 91 -14.09 -10.01 -40.37
C ARG A 91 -13.22 -11.01 -41.13
N ARG A 92 -12.43 -11.81 -40.41
CA ARG A 92 -11.64 -12.88 -41.02
C ARG A 92 -12.51 -13.92 -41.72
N THR A 93 -13.60 -14.37 -41.10
CA THR A 93 -14.52 -15.34 -41.73
C THR A 93 -15.24 -14.78 -42.95
N GLU A 94 -15.67 -13.52 -42.89
CA GLU A 94 -16.32 -12.83 -44.02
C GLU A 94 -15.36 -12.68 -45.20
N CYS A 95 -14.12 -12.22 -44.94
CA CYS A 95 -13.10 -12.11 -45.99
C CYS A 95 -12.73 -13.47 -46.59
N ALA A 96 -12.67 -14.53 -45.77
CA ALA A 96 -12.41 -15.90 -46.26
C ALA A 96 -13.52 -16.38 -47.19
N ALA A 97 -14.79 -16.21 -46.81
CA ALA A 97 -15.93 -16.59 -47.64
C ALA A 97 -15.95 -15.83 -48.98
N LEU A 98 -15.69 -14.52 -48.98
CA LEU A 98 -15.59 -13.73 -50.21
C LEU A 98 -14.44 -14.21 -51.11
N ALA A 99 -13.31 -14.59 -50.54
CA ALA A 99 -12.19 -15.14 -51.29
C ALA A 99 -12.52 -16.49 -51.94
N GLU A 100 -13.26 -17.36 -51.24
CA GLU A 100 -13.74 -18.63 -51.76
C GLU A 100 -14.71 -18.41 -52.94
N GLU A 101 -15.72 -17.54 -52.79
CA GLU A 101 -16.69 -17.22 -53.85
C GLU A 101 -15.99 -16.67 -55.12
N LEU A 102 -15.03 -15.75 -54.95
CA LEU A 102 -14.24 -15.22 -56.07
C LEU A 102 -13.38 -16.30 -56.73
N GLY A 103 -12.89 -17.28 -55.97
CA GLY A 103 -12.14 -18.43 -56.49
C GLY A 103 -13.01 -19.41 -57.27
N GLU A 104 -14.28 -19.59 -56.88
CA GLU A 104 -15.25 -20.40 -57.60
C GLU A 104 -15.69 -19.75 -58.91
N ARG A 105 -15.94 -18.43 -58.93
CA ARG A 105 -16.34 -17.70 -60.15
C ARG A 105 -15.24 -17.62 -61.22
N ARG A 106 -13.99 -17.88 -60.85
CA ARG A 106 -12.82 -17.88 -61.76
C ARG A 106 -12.48 -19.26 -62.32
N ARG A 107 -13.14 -20.33 -61.86
CA ARG A 107 -13.00 -21.70 -62.39
C ARG A 107 -14.10 -21.99 -63.40
#